data_AF-A0A7W1S9H2-F1
#
_entry.id   AF-A0A7W1S9H2-F1
#
_cell.length_a   1.000
_cell.length_b   1.000
_cell.length_c   1.000
_cell.angle_alpha   90.00
_cell.angle_beta   90.00
_cell.angle_gamma   90.00
#
_symmetry.space_group_name_H-M   'P 1'
#
loop_
_entity.id
_entity.type
_entity.pdbx_description
1 polymer ?
#
loop_
_entity_poly.entity_id
_entity_poly.type
_entity_poly.pdbx_seq_one_letter_code
_entity_poly.pdbx_strand_id
1 'polypeptide(L)' 'ERLVAAGLDGVEFNHPRNPANVRENIRAVALKHHLIMTGGSDFHRPGDPIGAYTAPEDALLAMRERRRV' A
#
# COMPACT_ATOMS: atom_id res chain seq x y z
N GLU A 1 -6.37 0.25 -12.88
CA GLU A 1 -7.51 -0.69 -12.74
C GLU A 1 -7.34 -2.02 -13.48
N ARG A 2 -6.66 -2.10 -14.63
CA ARG A 2 -6.42 -3.38 -15.35
C ARG A 2 -5.92 -4.55 -14.49
N LEU A 3 -5.01 -4.27 -13.54
CA LEU A 3 -4.44 -5.29 -12.65
C LEU A 3 -5.43 -5.81 -11.60
N VAL A 4 -6.47 -5.03 -11.25
CA VAL A 4 -7.52 -5.49 -10.32
C VAL A 4 -8.21 -6.72 -10.90
N ALA A 5 -8.59 -6.67 -12.18
CA ALA A 5 -9.17 -7.82 -12.88
C ALA A 5 -8.21 -9.01 -13.01
N ALA A 6 -6.90 -8.77 -12.87
CA ALA A 6 -5.87 -9.82 -12.89
C ALA A 6 -5.54 -10.37 -11.49
N GLY A 7 -6.26 -9.96 -10.44
CA GLY A 7 -6.06 -10.44 -9.07
C GLY A 7 -5.11 -9.60 -8.22
N LEU A 8 -4.94 -8.31 -8.52
CA LEU A 8 -4.17 -7.41 -7.65
C LEU A 8 -4.85 -7.28 -6.28
N ASP A 9 -4.12 -7.59 -5.21
CA ASP A 9 -4.66 -7.56 -3.84
C ASP A 9 -4.47 -6.24 -3.11
N GLY A 10 -3.43 -5.48 -3.46
CA GLY A 10 -3.05 -4.31 -2.70
C GLY A 10 -2.23 -3.30 -3.49
N VAL A 11 -2.12 -2.11 -2.94
CA VAL A 11 -1.38 -0.99 -3.50
C VAL A 11 -0.61 -0.27 -2.39
N GLU A 12 0.58 0.18 -2.70
CA GLU A 12 1.40 0.93 -1.75
C GLU A 12 0.93 2.38 -1.67
N PHE A 13 0.31 2.70 -0.54
CA PHE A 13 -0.25 4.02 -0.26
C PHE A 13 0.79 4.92 0.41
N ASN A 14 1.43 4.43 1.49
CA ASN A 14 2.34 5.23 2.30
C ASN A 14 3.81 4.97 1.93
N HIS A 15 4.30 5.65 0.89
CA HIS A 15 5.69 5.59 0.43
C HIS A 15 6.28 7.01 0.36
N PRO A 16 7.59 7.22 0.62
CA PRO A 16 8.27 8.51 0.47
C PRO A 16 8.08 9.27 -0.86
N ARG A 17 7.75 8.56 -1.96
CA ARG A 17 7.62 9.11 -3.31
C ARG A 17 6.16 9.38 -3.68
N ASN A 18 5.22 9.11 -2.77
CA ASN A 18 3.80 9.37 -2.95
C ASN A 18 3.43 10.68 -2.24
N PRO A 19 3.45 11.85 -2.93
CA PRO A 19 2.93 13.10 -2.38
C PRO A 19 1.41 13.00 -2.11
N ALA A 20 0.86 13.99 -1.40
CA ALA A 20 -0.53 13.98 -0.92
C ALA A 20 -1.56 13.70 -2.04
N ASN A 21 -1.45 14.37 -3.18
CA ASN A 21 -2.34 14.18 -4.33
C ASN A 21 -2.26 12.74 -4.91
N VAL A 22 -1.07 12.13 -4.91
CA VAL A 22 -0.89 10.75 -5.34
C VAL A 22 -1.53 9.80 -4.34
N ARG A 23 -1.35 10.05 -3.04
CA ARG A 23 -1.98 9.26 -1.97
C ARG A 23 -3.51 9.34 -2.02
N GLU A 24 -4.08 10.51 -2.30
CA GLU A 24 -5.53 10.67 -2.47
C GLU A 24 -6.06 9.83 -3.64
N ASN A 25 -5.38 9.87 -4.79
CA ASN A 25 -5.74 9.05 -5.95
C ASN A 25 -5.63 7.55 -5.65
N ILE A 26 -4.54 7.12 -5.00
CA ILE A 26 -4.35 5.72 -4.59
C ILE A 26 -5.46 5.29 -3.63
N ARG A 27 -5.78 6.12 -2.63
CA ARG A 27 -6.86 5.85 -1.67
C ARG A 27 -8.20 5.71 -2.37
N ALA A 28 -8.52 6.59 -3.31
CA ALA A 28 -9.77 6.51 -4.06
C ALA A 28 -9.89 5.20 -4.86
N VAL A 29 -8.82 4.81 -5.57
CA VAL A 29 -8.78 3.54 -6.32
C VAL A 29 -8.84 2.33 -5.37
N ALA A 30 -8.08 2.36 -4.27
CA ALA A 30 -8.06 1.27 -3.29
C ALA A 30 -9.43 1.05 -2.65
N LEU A 31 -10.13 2.12 -2.28
CA LEU A 31 -11.48 2.04 -1.72
C LEU A 31 -12.49 1.52 -2.76
N LYS A 32 -12.42 1.99 -4.01
CA LYS A 32 -13.31 1.55 -5.10
C LYS A 32 -13.20 0.06 -5.39
N HIS A 33 -12.00 -0.50 -5.32
CA HIS A 33 -11.71 -1.89 -5.71
C HIS A 33 -11.41 -2.81 -4.52
N HIS A 34 -11.65 -2.33 -3.30
CA HIS A 34 -11.34 -3.04 -2.06
C HIS A 34 -9.90 -3.56 -2.05
N LEU A 35 -8.90 -2.74 -2.40
CA LEU A 35 -7.50 -3.12 -2.35
C LEU A 35 -6.92 -2.86 -0.96
N ILE A 36 -6.01 -3.72 -0.50
CA ILE A 36 -5.25 -3.51 0.72
C ILE A 36 -4.31 -2.33 0.49
N MET A 37 -4.42 -1.28 1.30
CA MET A 37 -3.43 -0.20 1.31
C MET A 37 -2.23 -0.61 2.16
N THR A 38 -1.02 -0.46 1.60
CA THR A 38 0.23 -0.81 2.29
C THR A 38 1.14 0.42 2.42
N GLY A 39 2.32 0.24 3.00
CA GLY A 39 3.33 1.28 3.11
C GLY A 39 4.70 0.73 3.46
N GLY A 40 5.73 1.49 3.12
CA GLY A 40 7.12 1.14 3.33
C GLY A 40 8.05 2.32 3.09
N SER A 41 9.17 2.35 3.81
CA SER A 41 10.20 3.39 3.63
C SER A 41 11.06 3.17 2.39
N ASP A 42 10.97 2.00 1.74
CA ASP A 42 11.81 1.63 0.59
C ASP A 42 13.31 1.81 0.87
N PHE A 43 13.74 1.39 2.06
CA PHE A 43 15.10 1.63 2.56
C PHE A 43 16.14 0.82 1.79
N HIS A 44 17.13 1.51 1.21
CA HIS A 44 18.20 0.88 0.43
C HIS A 44 19.61 1.34 0.82
N ARG A 45 19.76 2.43 1.57
CA ARG A 45 21.07 3.02 1.90
C ARG A 45 21.10 3.60 3.31
N PRO A 46 22.23 3.52 4.03
CA PRO A 46 22.44 4.28 5.26
C PRO A 46 22.17 5.78 5.04
N GLY A 47 21.39 6.39 5.92
CA GLY A 47 20.92 7.77 5.78
C GLY A 47 19.45 7.88 5.35
N ASP A 48 18.90 6.88 4.66
CA ASP A 48 17.46 6.80 4.41
C ASP A 48 16.72 6.38 5.70
N PRO A 49 15.57 6.96 6.03
CA PRO A 49 14.91 6.70 7.30
C PRO A 49 14.11 5.38 7.25
N ILE A 50 14.73 4.27 7.66
CA ILE A 50 14.05 2.98 7.78
C ILE A 50 12.86 3.06 8.75
N GLY A 51 11.70 2.56 8.32
CA GLY A 51 10.50 2.52 9.15
C GLY A 51 9.76 3.86 9.33
N ALA A 52 10.23 4.96 8.71
CA ALA A 52 9.53 6.24 8.76
C ALA A 52 8.19 6.25 7.99
N TYR A 53 7.96 5.26 7.14
CA TYR A 53 6.72 5.05 6.41
C TYR A 53 6.27 3.61 6.66
N THR A 54 5.14 3.47 7.35
CA THR A 54 4.55 2.19 7.72
C THR A 54 3.26 1.94 6.95
N ALA A 55 2.86 0.68 6.86
CA ALA A 55 1.52 0.32 6.40
C ALA A 55 0.46 0.76 7.42
N PRO A 56 -0.79 1.00 6.98
CA PRO A 56 -1.95 1.06 7.87
C PRO A 56 -2.02 -0.16 8.81
N GLU A 57 -2.54 0.04 10.02
CA GLU A 57 -2.52 -0.95 11.10
C GLU A 57 -3.22 -2.27 10.72
N ASP A 58 -4.30 -2.18 9.94
CA ASP A 58 -5.12 -3.30 9.49
C ASP A 58 -4.53 -4.06 8.29
N ALA A 59 -3.54 -3.50 7.59
CA ALA A 59 -3.01 -4.06 6.35
C ALA A 59 -2.47 -5.48 6.52
N LEU A 60 -1.76 -5.75 7.63
CA LEU A 60 -1.20 -7.08 7.91
C LEU A 60 -2.31 -8.11 8.14
N LEU A 61 -3.39 -7.72 8.83
CA LEU A 61 -4.50 -8.63 9.10
C LEU A 61 -5.25 -8.95 7.79
N ALA A 62 -5.53 -7.92 6.98
CA ALA A 62 -6.16 -8.07 5.67
C ALA A 62 -5.34 -8.98 4.73
N MET A 63 -4.01 -8.84 4.71
CA MET A 63 -3.14 -9.74 3.92
C MET A 63 -3.23 -11.20 4.39
N ARG A 64 -3.29 -11.43 5.71
CA ARG A 64 -3.40 -12.78 6.28
C ARG A 64 -4.74 -13.44 5.96
N GLU A 65 -5.81 -12.66 5.90
CA GLU A 65 -7.14 -13.15 5.50
C GLU A 65 -7.17 -13.56 4.03
N ARG A 66 -6.57 -12.76 3.14
CA ARG A 66 -6.49 -13.10 1.70
C ARG A 66 -5.56 -14.24 1.35
N ARG A 67 -4.50 -14.47 2.12
CA ARG A 67 -3.61 -15.62 1.90
C ARG A 67 -4.29 -16.98 2.12
N ARG A 68 -5.40 -17.01 2.87
CA ARG A 68 -6.07 -18.25 3.29
C ARG A 68 -7.10 -18.78 2.28
N VAL A 69 -7.23 -18.15 1.11
CA VAL A 69 -8.06 -18.60 -0.02
C VAL A 69 -7.20 -19.17 -1.15
#